data_AF-A0A2V9WN67-F1
#
_entry.id   AF-A0A2V9WN67-F1
#
_cell.length_a   1.000
_cell.length_b   1.000
_cell.length_c   1.000
_cell.angle_alpha   90.00
_cell.angle_beta   90.00
_cell.angle_gamma   90.00
#
_symmetry.space_group_name_H-M   'P 1'
#
loop_
_entity.id
_entity.type
_entity.pdbx_description
1 polymer ?
#
loop_
_entity_poly.entity_id
_entity_poly.type
_entity_poly.pdbx_seq_one_letter_code
_entity_poly.pdbx_strand_id
1 'polypeptide(L)'
;FLGLTHISGKNRLGRFTVRRKTIRKRMRAKLREIKQQLRERMHDPVRQTGQWLKSIMQGHLNYYAVPGNLDSLGVFRDRIMGQWWHTLRRRSQKRPISWTRVLALADRWLPQPRVLHPYPADRFAASHPR
;
A
#
# COMPACT_ATOMS: atom_id res chain seq x y z
N PHE A 1 8.97 -11.92 -10.78
CA PHE A 1 7.81 -12.80 -10.97
C PHE A 1 6.56 -12.10 -10.42
N LEU A 2 5.46 -12.02 -11.18
CA LEU A 2 4.13 -11.53 -10.73
C LEU A 2 4.09 -10.19 -9.95
N GLY A 3 5.02 -9.27 -10.22
CA GLY A 3 5.07 -7.97 -9.52
C GLY A 3 5.87 -7.95 -8.22
N LEU A 4 6.51 -9.06 -7.87
CA LEU A 4 7.40 -9.20 -6.72
C LEU A 4 8.85 -9.46 -7.18
N THR A 5 9.77 -8.77 -6.50
CA THR A 5 11.21 -9.05 -6.51
C THR A 5 11.48 -10.08 -5.43
N HIS A 6 12.13 -11.18 -5.80
CA HIS A 6 12.57 -12.23 -4.88
C HIS A 6 14.03 -11.98 -4.53
N ILE A 7 14.35 -12.04 -3.25
CA ILE A 7 15.68 -11.78 -2.71
C ILE A 7 16.01 -12.94 -1.77
N SER A 8 17.11 -13.64 -2.05
CA SER A 8 17.67 -14.62 -1.12
C SER A 8 18.15 -13.93 0.14
N GLY A 9 17.81 -14.47 1.30
CA GLY A 9 18.24 -13.91 2.59
C GLY A 9 18.14 -14.93 3.71
N LYS A 10 18.26 -14.46 4.95
CA LYS A 10 18.09 -15.26 6.17
C LYS A 10 16.90 -14.73 6.98
N ASN A 11 16.18 -15.64 7.64
CA ASN A 11 15.14 -15.27 8.60
C ASN A 11 15.79 -14.85 9.95
N ARG A 12 14.97 -14.47 10.94
CA ARG A 12 15.47 -14.07 12.27
C ARG A 12 16.24 -15.19 12.99
N LEU A 13 16.04 -16.45 12.60
CA LEU A 13 16.71 -17.64 13.12
C LEU A 13 17.96 -18.03 12.30
N GLY A 14 18.40 -17.19 11.36
CA GLY A 14 19.58 -17.46 10.52
C GLY A 14 19.37 -18.46 9.38
N ARG A 15 18.18 -19.05 9.24
CA ARG A 15 17.86 -20.02 8.18
C ARG A 15 17.59 -19.32 6.85
N PHE A 16 17.95 -19.97 5.75
CA PHE A 16 17.68 -19.47 4.40
C PHE A 16 16.17 -19.19 4.22
N THR A 17 15.85 -18.05 3.62
CA THR A 17 14.48 -17.68 3.27
C THR A 17 14.47 -16.83 2.00
N VAL A 18 13.41 -16.97 1.21
CA VAL A 18 13.13 -16.07 0.11
C VAL A 18 12.33 -14.88 0.63
N ARG A 19 12.93 -13.69 0.63
CA ARG A 19 12.22 -12.43 0.91
C ARG A 19 11.56 -11.94 -0.37
N ARG A 20 10.37 -11.34 -0.23
CA ARG A 20 9.63 -10.78 -1.36
C ARG A 20 9.42 -9.30 -1.13
N LYS A 21 9.70 -8.49 -2.14
CA LYS A 21 9.41 -7.06 -2.14
C LYS A 21 8.56 -6.67 -3.35
N THR A 22 7.65 -5.71 -3.19
CA THR A 22 6.92 -5.13 -4.32
C THR A 22 7.90 -4.51 -5.32
N ILE A 23 7.77 -4.85 -6.61
CA ILE A 23 8.61 -4.27 -7.65
C ILE A 23 8.39 -2.75 -7.70
N ARG A 24 9.47 -1.98 -7.56
CA ARG A 24 9.44 -0.50 -7.55
C ARG A 24 8.73 0.09 -8.77
N LYS A 25 8.93 -0.49 -9.97
CA LYS A 25 8.25 -0.09 -11.21
C LYS A 25 6.72 -0.23 -11.09
N ARG A 26 6.22 -1.32 -10.53
CA ARG A 26 4.77 -1.55 -10.34
C ARG A 26 4.18 -0.61 -9.29
N MET A 27 4.87 -0.43 -8.16
CA MET A 27 4.45 0.52 -7.13
C MET A 27 4.33 1.94 -7.71
N ARG A 28 5.35 2.40 -8.45
CA ARG A 28 5.33 3.71 -9.13
C ARG A 28 4.20 3.82 -10.14
N ALA A 29 3.95 2.79 -10.95
CA ALA A 29 2.85 2.78 -11.90
C ALA A 29 1.50 2.95 -11.19
N LYS A 30 1.25 2.18 -10.13
CA LYS A 30 0.00 2.27 -9.36
C LYS A 30 -0.15 3.63 -8.67
N LEU A 31 0.92 4.19 -8.11
CA LEU A 31 0.89 5.54 -7.52
C LEU A 31 0.60 6.63 -8.56
N ARG A 32 1.02 6.48 -9.82
CA ARG A 32 0.68 7.43 -10.89
C ARG A 32 -0.81 7.34 -11.26
N GLU A 33 -1.34 6.13 -11.37
CA GLU A 33 -2.77 5.89 -11.60
C GLU A 33 -3.63 6.50 -10.48
N ILE A 34 -3.26 6.25 -9.21
CA ILE A 34 -3.97 6.81 -8.05
C ILE A 34 -3.91 8.34 -8.06
N LYS A 35 -2.75 8.94 -8.38
CA LYS A 35 -2.61 10.40 -8.48
C LYS A 35 -3.56 10.99 -9.53
N GLN A 36 -3.71 10.31 -10.67
CA GLN A 36 -4.60 10.75 -11.74
C GLN A 36 -6.06 10.64 -11.30
N GLN A 37 -6.47 9.50 -10.75
CA GLN A 37 -7.84 9.32 -10.25
C GLN A 37 -8.18 10.27 -9.09
N LEU A 38 -7.21 10.59 -8.21
CA LEU A 38 -7.38 11.61 -7.18
C LEU A 38 -7.62 13.01 -7.76
N ARG A 39 -7.02 13.32 -8.92
CA ARG A 39 -7.24 14.60 -9.61
C ARG A 39 -8.65 14.69 -10.18
N GLU A 40 -9.13 13.61 -10.79
CA GLU A 40 -10.50 13.52 -11.31
C GLU A 40 -11.54 13.61 -10.19
N ARG A 41 -11.27 12.93 -9.07
CA ARG A 41 -12.11 12.91 -7.85
C ARG A 41 -11.90 14.11 -6.92
N MET A 42 -11.25 15.17 -7.39
CA MET A 42 -10.85 16.29 -6.53
C MET A 42 -12.05 16.98 -5.86
N HIS A 43 -13.20 17.02 -6.54
CA HIS A 43 -14.42 17.66 -6.05
C HIS A 43 -15.33 16.71 -5.25
N ASP A 44 -15.08 15.40 -5.29
CA ASP A 44 -15.87 14.39 -4.57
C ASP A 44 -15.86 14.64 -3.04
N PRO A 45 -16.89 14.21 -2.31
CA PRO A 45 -16.88 14.25 -0.85
C PRO A 45 -15.70 13.47 -0.26
N VAL A 46 -15.04 14.03 0.77
CA VAL A 46 -13.86 13.41 1.42
C VAL A 46 -14.11 11.97 1.87
N ARG A 47 -15.33 11.67 2.34
CA ARG A 47 -15.75 10.32 2.74
C ARG A 47 -15.72 9.34 1.56
N GLN A 48 -16.21 9.74 0.39
CA GLN A 48 -16.24 8.87 -0.80
C GLN A 48 -14.82 8.60 -1.30
N THR A 49 -13.99 9.64 -1.39
CA THR A 49 -12.57 9.46 -1.75
C THR A 49 -11.85 8.56 -0.74
N GLY A 50 -12.12 8.73 0.56
CA GLY A 50 -11.55 7.88 1.62
C GLY A 50 -11.96 6.41 1.49
N GLN A 51 -13.24 6.12 1.23
CA GLN A 51 -13.72 4.76 1.00
C GLN A 51 -13.05 4.11 -0.22
N TRP A 52 -12.92 4.85 -1.32
CA TRP A 52 -12.25 4.38 -2.52
C TRP A 52 -10.75 4.09 -2.26
N LEU A 53 -10.05 4.99 -1.55
CA LEU A 53 -8.66 4.75 -1.14
C LEU A 53 -8.52 3.53 -0.22
N LYS A 54 -9.47 3.31 0.69
CA LYS A 54 -9.52 2.12 1.54
C LYS A 54 -9.57 0.84 0.70
N SER A 55 -10.44 0.78 -0.30
CA SER A 55 -10.57 -0.38 -1.19
C SER A 55 -9.28 -0.66 -1.98
N ILE A 56 -8.63 0.39 -2.49
CA ILE A 56 -7.33 0.26 -3.18
C ILE A 56 -6.26 -0.28 -2.23
N MET A 57 -6.15 0.31 -1.04
CA MET A 57 -5.16 -0.11 -0.05
C MET A 57 -5.40 -1.56 0.38
N GLN A 58 -6.66 -1.95 0.62
CA GLN A 58 -7.02 -3.32 0.96
C GLN A 58 -6.65 -4.30 -0.16
N GLY A 59 -6.98 -3.99 -1.42
CA GLY A 59 -6.59 -4.82 -2.56
C GLY A 59 -5.07 -4.95 -2.69
N HIS A 60 -4.33 -3.87 -2.44
CA HIS A 60 -2.87 -3.90 -2.45
C HIS A 60 -2.31 -4.78 -1.33
N LEU A 61 -2.83 -4.66 -0.10
CA LEU A 61 -2.44 -5.50 1.03
C LEU A 61 -2.77 -6.97 0.76
N ASN A 62 -3.98 -7.28 0.28
CA ASN A 62 -4.40 -8.65 -0.03
C ASN A 62 -3.45 -9.36 -1.00
N TYR A 63 -2.73 -8.64 -1.85
CA TYR A 63 -1.75 -9.22 -2.75
C TYR A 63 -0.32 -9.20 -2.20
N TYR A 64 0.10 -8.05 -1.65
CA TYR A 64 1.51 -7.77 -1.34
C TYR A 64 1.89 -7.94 0.14
N ALA A 65 0.94 -8.22 1.05
CA ALA A 65 1.16 -8.40 2.49
C ALA A 65 1.81 -9.74 2.86
N VAL A 66 2.98 -9.99 2.29
CA VAL A 66 3.84 -11.15 2.57
C VAL A 66 4.97 -10.76 3.52
N PRO A 67 5.56 -11.73 4.25
CA PRO A 67 6.69 -11.46 5.13
C PRO A 67 7.87 -10.82 4.38
N GLY A 68 8.46 -9.78 4.97
CA GLY A 68 9.58 -9.04 4.37
C GLY A 68 9.19 -7.92 3.40
N ASN A 69 7.90 -7.66 3.20
CA ASN A 69 7.41 -6.57 2.34
C ASN A 69 6.75 -5.40 3.08
N LEU A 70 6.64 -5.47 4.42
CA LEU A 70 5.93 -4.46 5.22
C LEU A 70 6.46 -3.04 5.00
N ASP A 71 7.77 -2.85 4.92
CA ASP A 71 8.38 -1.54 4.70
C ASP A 71 7.90 -0.92 3.37
N SER A 72 7.81 -1.74 2.32
CA SER A 72 7.36 -1.26 1.00
C SER A 72 5.86 -0.92 1.01
N LEU A 73 5.07 -1.63 1.80
CA LEU A 73 3.66 -1.34 2.02
C LEU A 73 3.45 -0.06 2.84
N GLY A 74 4.30 0.18 3.84
CA GLY A 74 4.32 1.43 4.60
C GLY A 74 4.61 2.63 3.69
N VAL A 75 5.68 2.52 2.88
CA VAL A 75 6.01 3.54 1.88
C VAL A 75 4.85 3.76 0.90
N PHE A 76 4.18 2.71 0.45
CA PHE A 76 3.02 2.85 -0.43
C PHE A 76 1.87 3.61 0.24
N ARG A 77 1.54 3.28 1.49
CA ARG A 77 0.53 3.99 2.30
C ARG A 77 0.87 5.46 2.46
N ASP A 78 2.10 5.78 2.82
CA ASP A 78 2.55 7.16 3.05
C ASP A 78 2.50 8.00 1.77
N ARG A 79 2.84 7.38 0.63
CA ARG A 79 2.75 8.05 -0.68
C ARG A 79 1.30 8.33 -1.08
N ILE A 80 0.37 7.40 -0.81
CA ILE A 80 -1.07 7.65 -1.01
C ILE A 80 -1.54 8.80 -0.11
N MET A 81 -1.19 8.78 1.18
CA MET A 81 -1.54 9.84 2.13
C MET A 81 -1.04 11.21 1.65
N GLY A 82 0.23 11.30 1.21
CA GLY A 82 0.79 12.53 0.66
C GLY A 82 0.07 13.02 -0.60
N GLN A 83 -0.25 12.13 -1.54
CA GLN A 83 -1.02 12.50 -2.74
C GLN A 83 -2.42 13.01 -2.37
N TRP A 84 -3.09 12.37 -1.41
CA TRP A 84 -4.41 12.78 -0.96
C TRP A 84 -4.37 14.15 -0.28
N TRP A 85 -3.38 14.39 0.59
CA TRP A 85 -3.14 15.70 1.20
C TRP A 85 -2.97 16.80 0.15
N HIS A 86 -2.12 16.58 -0.85
CA HIS A 86 -1.92 17.55 -1.93
C HIS A 86 -3.21 17.85 -2.71
N THR A 87 -4.04 16.84 -2.96
CA THR A 87 -5.34 17.05 -3.63
C THR A 87 -6.30 17.84 -2.75
N LEU A 88 -6.45 17.48 -1.47
CA LEU A 88 -7.31 18.21 -0.54
C LEU A 88 -6.88 19.67 -0.33
N ARG A 89 -5.56 19.90 -0.28
CA ARG A 89 -5.00 21.25 -0.16
C ARG A 89 -5.28 22.11 -1.39
N ARG A 90 -5.28 21.52 -2.60
CA ARG A 90 -5.58 22.24 -3.85
C ARG A 90 -7.07 22.60 -4.00
N ARG A 91 -7.97 21.78 -3.45
CA ARG A 91 -9.41 22.05 -3.47
C ARG A 91 -9.82 23.22 -2.57
N SER A 92 -9.20 23.36 -1.39
CA SER A 92 -9.65 24.33 -0.39
C SER A 92 -9.09 25.72 -0.70
N GLN A 93 -9.95 26.68 -1.06
CA GLN A 93 -9.52 28.07 -1.28
C GLN A 93 -9.39 28.90 -0.01
N LYS A 94 -10.12 28.58 1.07
CA LYS A 94 -10.18 29.44 2.28
C LYS A 94 -9.09 29.12 3.31
N ARG A 95 -8.87 27.84 3.59
CA ARG A 95 -7.84 27.38 4.56
C ARG A 95 -7.27 26.03 4.14
N PRO A 96 -5.94 25.88 4.04
CA PRO A 96 -5.31 24.58 3.84
C PRO A 96 -5.72 23.59 4.93
N ILE A 97 -5.93 22.33 4.56
CA ILE A 97 -6.17 21.26 5.54
C ILE A 97 -4.93 21.08 6.42
N SER A 98 -5.13 21.02 7.75
CA SER A 98 -4.03 20.77 8.69
C SER A 98 -3.48 19.36 8.53
N TRP A 99 -2.18 19.19 8.83
CA TRP A 99 -1.56 17.87 8.81
C TRP A 99 -2.21 16.90 9.80
N THR A 100 -2.59 17.37 10.99
CA THR A 100 -3.32 16.58 12.00
C THR A 100 -4.63 16.02 11.47
N ARG A 101 -5.38 16.79 10.68
CA ARG A 101 -6.63 16.33 10.07
C ARG A 101 -6.38 15.29 8.97
N VAL A 102 -5.29 15.43 8.21
CA VAL A 102 -4.87 14.41 7.24
C VAL A 102 -4.50 13.10 7.94
N LEU A 103 -3.75 13.17 9.04
CA LEU A 103 -3.39 11.98 9.83
C LEU A 103 -4.65 11.26 10.33
N ALA A 104 -5.63 11.99 10.86
CA ALA A 104 -6.90 11.42 11.28
C ALA A 104 -7.69 10.77 10.13
N LEU A 105 -7.66 11.37 8.93
CA LEU A 105 -8.26 10.77 7.74
C LEU A 105 -7.50 9.52 7.28
N ALA A 106 -6.17 9.56 7.30
CA ALA A 106 -5.32 8.43 6.93
C ALA A 106 -5.49 7.25 7.90
N ASP A 107 -5.61 7.51 9.19
CA ASP A 107 -5.88 6.49 10.19
C ASP A 107 -7.25 5.84 9.99
N ARG A 108 -8.27 6.65 9.70
CA ARG A 108 -9.64 6.18 9.42
C ARG A 108 -9.75 5.34 8.15
N TRP A 109 -9.08 5.75 7.08
CA TRP A 109 -9.34 5.23 5.73
C TRP A 109 -8.21 4.41 5.11
N LEU A 110 -6.97 4.52 5.58
CA LEU A 110 -5.82 3.80 5.02
C LEU A 110 -5.36 2.72 6.01
N PRO A 111 -5.79 1.46 5.84
CA PRO A 111 -5.39 0.36 6.70
C PRO A 111 -3.88 0.28 6.90
N GLN A 112 -3.48 0.02 8.14
CA GLN A 112 -2.07 -0.18 8.47
C GLN A 112 -1.56 -1.48 7.84
N PRO A 113 -0.37 -1.49 7.21
CA PRO A 113 0.21 -2.72 6.70
C PRO A 113 0.45 -3.73 7.81
N ARG A 114 -0.10 -4.93 7.63
CA ARG A 114 0.13 -6.10 8.48
C ARG A 114 0.41 -7.28 7.58
N VAL A 115 1.13 -8.28 8.07
CA VAL A 115 1.34 -9.52 7.32
C VAL A 115 0.01 -10.25 7.26
N LEU A 116 -0.50 -10.53 6.06
CA LEU A 116 -1.74 -11.27 5.84
C LEU A 116 -1.49 -12.69 5.34
N HIS A 117 -0.30 -12.93 4.77
CA HIS A 117 0.06 -14.19 4.15
C HIS A 117 1.25 -14.84 4.87
N PRO A 118 1.30 -16.18 4.94
CA PRO A 118 2.45 -16.87 5.50
C PRO A 118 3.70 -16.72 4.61
N TYR A 119 4.83 -17.24 5.07
CA TYR A 119 6.06 -17.21 4.29
C TYR A 119 5.87 -17.92 2.95
N PRO A 120 6.63 -17.53 1.90
CA PRO A 120 6.58 -18.20 0.62
C PRO A 120 6.77 -19.71 0.68
N ALA A 121 7.61 -20.19 1.61
CA ALA A 121 7.85 -21.61 1.81
C ALA A 121 6.56 -22.34 2.19
N ASP A 122 5.79 -21.80 3.13
CA ASP A 122 4.53 -22.39 3.59
C ASP A 122 3.40 -22.17 2.58
N ARG A 123 3.35 -20.97 1.98
CA ARG A 123 2.28 -20.56 1.07
C ARG A 123 2.26 -21.34 -0.24
N PHE A 124 3.43 -21.77 -0.72
CA PHE A 124 3.59 -22.50 -1.98
C PHE A 124 4.18 -23.90 -1.75
N ALA A 125 4.17 -24.41 -0.51
CA ALA A 125 4.49 -25.80 -0.26
C ALA A 125 3.55 -26.66 -1.11
N ALA A 126 4.10 -27.54 -1.93
CA ALA A 126 3.30 -28.48 -2.70
C ALA A 126 2.72 -29.52 -1.71
N SER A 127 1.41 -29.44 -1.46
CA SER A 127 0.72 -30.38 -0.55
C SER A 127 0.53 -31.77 -1.13
N HIS A 128 0.72 -31.93 -2.44
CA HIS A 128 0.61 -33.20 -3.15
C HIS A 128 1.88 -33.47 -3.96
N PRO A 129 2.68 -34.48 -3.59
CA PRO A 129 3.70 -35.00 -4.49
C PRO A 129 2.98 -35.59 -5.72
N ARG A 130 3.54 -35.33 -6.90
CA ARG A 130 3.11 -35.99 -8.15
C ARG A 130 3.53 -37.44 -8.15
#